data_AF-A0A3E0Q808-F1
#
_entry.id   AF-A0A3E0Q808-F1
#
_cell.length_a   1.000
_cell.length_b   1.000
_cell.length_c   1.000
_cell.angle_alpha   90.00
_cell.angle_beta   90.00
_cell.angle_gamma   90.00
#
_symmetry.space_group_name_H-M   'P 1'
#
loop_
_entity.id
_entity.type
_entity.pdbx_description
1 polymer ?
#
loop_
_entity_poly.entity_id
_entity_poly.type
_entity_poly.pdbx_seq_one_letter_code
_entity_poly.pdbx_strand_id
1 'polypeptide(L)'
;MARKRGVRVTVLAEDQRLASFARRILEELGFHRREIIVEPIPMSGAGHAWVRKNYPRQVGLCRHKASHQQVALVVGIDADNTTPTARTVELDNELEASGVAKRGAGDAVAIIAPARNIETWVRHFEGEAVDEETDYKQKVKRADFRQVAQRFVAEFHRYRSNPDEVTTLPALRAAYGEIDRIVKK
;
A
#
# COMPACT_ATOMS: atom_id res chain seq x y z
N MET A 1 -19.38 7.34 -6.32
CA MET A 1 -18.53 8.27 -5.53
C MET A 1 -18.06 9.41 -6.43
N ALA A 2 -17.97 10.63 -5.90
CA ALA A 2 -17.35 11.75 -6.61
C ALA A 2 -15.85 11.46 -6.83
N ARG A 3 -15.33 11.70 -8.05
CA ARG A 3 -13.92 11.44 -8.34
C ARG A 3 -13.05 12.52 -7.70
N LYS A 4 -12.03 12.14 -6.92
CA LYS A 4 -10.97 13.04 -6.47
C LYS A 4 -10.12 13.43 -7.69
N ARG A 5 -10.28 14.67 -8.15
CA ARG A 5 -9.45 15.27 -9.22
C ARG A 5 -8.41 16.17 -8.57
N GLY A 6 -7.22 16.26 -9.17
CA GLY A 6 -6.15 17.16 -8.73
C GLY A 6 -5.12 16.57 -7.77
N VAL A 7 -5.29 15.34 -7.28
CA VAL A 7 -4.29 14.62 -6.47
C VAL A 7 -3.55 13.60 -7.32
N ARG A 8 -2.24 13.79 -7.49
CA ARG A 8 -1.34 12.86 -8.19
C ARG A 8 -0.80 11.82 -7.21
N VAL A 9 -1.01 10.55 -7.50
CA VAL A 9 -0.58 9.45 -6.64
C VAL A 9 0.45 8.60 -7.35
N THR A 10 1.64 8.47 -6.78
CA THR A 10 2.66 7.53 -7.24
C THR A 10 2.51 6.20 -6.49
N VAL A 11 2.61 5.08 -7.20
CA VAL A 11 2.65 3.73 -6.63
C VAL A 11 4.05 3.16 -6.85
N LEU A 12 4.72 2.81 -5.75
CA LEU A 12 6.02 2.12 -5.71
C LEU A 12 5.80 0.72 -5.15
N ALA A 13 5.97 -0.34 -5.93
CA ALA A 13 5.67 -1.70 -5.47
C ALA A 13 6.73 -2.72 -5.90
N GLU A 14 6.87 -3.78 -5.10
CA GLU A 14 7.85 -4.85 -5.36
C GLU A 14 7.54 -5.64 -6.65
N ASP A 15 6.26 -5.88 -6.91
CA ASP A 15 5.81 -6.68 -8.02
C ASP A 15 4.51 -6.16 -8.68
N GLN A 16 4.10 -6.85 -9.75
CA GLN A 16 2.91 -6.51 -10.50
C GLN A 16 1.61 -6.75 -9.73
N ARG A 17 1.57 -7.71 -8.79
CA ARG A 17 0.37 -8.04 -8.03
C ARG A 17 0.08 -6.93 -7.01
N LEU A 18 1.07 -6.54 -6.22
CA LEU A 18 1.00 -5.41 -5.28
C LEU A 18 0.69 -4.10 -6.00
N ALA A 19 1.38 -3.81 -7.11
CA ALA A 19 1.12 -2.61 -7.90
C ALA A 19 -0.33 -2.56 -8.42
N SER A 20 -0.83 -3.70 -8.91
CA SER A 20 -2.20 -3.81 -9.41
C SER A 20 -3.20 -3.62 -8.27
N PHE A 21 -2.98 -4.25 -7.13
CA PHE A 21 -3.82 -4.12 -5.96
C PHE A 21 -3.88 -2.66 -5.44
N ALA A 22 -2.72 -2.03 -5.19
CA ALA A 22 -2.62 -0.65 -4.74
C ALA A 22 -3.31 0.33 -5.70
N ARG A 23 -3.08 0.17 -7.01
CA ARG A 23 -3.76 0.97 -8.03
C ARG A 23 -5.28 0.81 -7.98
N ARG A 24 -5.79 -0.41 -7.81
CA ARG A 24 -7.24 -0.67 -7.76
C ARG A 24 -7.87 -0.08 -6.51
N ILE A 25 -7.20 -0.15 -5.35
CA ILE A 25 -7.67 0.55 -4.15
C ILE A 25 -7.83 2.05 -4.42
N LEU A 26 -6.83 2.68 -5.04
CA LEU A 26 -6.89 4.10 -5.38
C LEU A 26 -8.06 4.42 -6.33
N GLU A 27 -8.27 3.59 -7.36
CA GLU A 27 -9.42 3.75 -8.27
C GLU A 27 -10.77 3.64 -7.51
N GLU A 28 -10.91 2.68 -6.59
CA GLU A 28 -12.12 2.47 -5.78
C GLU A 28 -12.33 3.57 -4.72
N LEU A 29 -11.26 4.12 -4.16
CA LEU A 29 -11.29 5.33 -3.32
C LEU A 29 -11.61 6.62 -4.11
N GLY A 30 -11.78 6.51 -5.43
CA GLY A 30 -12.23 7.59 -6.30
C GLY A 30 -11.11 8.44 -6.90
N PHE A 31 -9.84 8.05 -6.75
CA PHE A 31 -8.74 8.74 -7.44
C PHE A 31 -8.85 8.55 -8.95
N HIS A 32 -8.59 9.61 -9.70
CA HIS A 32 -8.71 9.56 -11.15
C HIS A 32 -7.58 8.72 -11.77
N ARG A 33 -7.92 7.76 -12.65
CA ARG A 33 -6.96 6.81 -13.27
C ARG A 33 -5.73 7.46 -13.93
N ARG A 34 -5.90 8.68 -14.47
CA ARG A 34 -4.82 9.45 -15.12
C ARG A 34 -3.86 10.14 -14.14
N GLU A 35 -4.26 10.26 -12.89
CA GLU A 35 -3.45 10.85 -11.82
C GLU A 35 -2.70 9.78 -11.01
N ILE A 36 -2.95 8.49 -11.29
CA ILE A 36 -2.24 7.37 -10.66
C ILE A 36 -1.10 6.95 -11.57
N ILE A 37 0.13 7.09 -11.09
CA ILE A 37 1.36 6.72 -11.78
C ILE A 37 1.97 5.53 -11.06
N VAL A 38 2.20 4.44 -11.77
CA VAL A 38 2.88 3.26 -11.22
C VAL A 38 4.34 3.31 -11.67
N GLU A 39 5.28 3.27 -10.73
CA GLU A 39 6.70 3.21 -11.05
C GLU A 39 7.06 1.87 -11.73
N PRO A 40 8.14 1.84 -12.53
CA PRO A 40 8.56 0.61 -13.21
C PRO A 40 8.85 -0.51 -12.22
N ILE A 41 8.25 -1.68 -12.40
CA ILE A 41 8.51 -2.83 -11.54
C ILE A 41 9.79 -3.54 -12.02
N PRO A 42 10.69 -3.95 -11.12
CA PRO A 42 11.89 -4.68 -11.52
C PRO A 42 11.52 -6.03 -12.14
N MET A 43 12.17 -6.40 -13.25
CA MET A 43 11.92 -7.67 -13.93
C MET A 43 12.52 -8.88 -13.19
N SER A 44 13.45 -8.66 -12.24
CA SER A 44 14.14 -9.70 -11.47
C SER A 44 13.62 -9.78 -10.03
N GLY A 45 13.86 -10.91 -9.35
CA GLY A 45 13.44 -11.20 -7.97
C GLY A 45 14.06 -10.33 -6.87
N ALA A 46 14.38 -9.07 -7.17
CA ALA A 46 14.92 -8.07 -6.27
C ALA A 46 13.88 -6.98 -5.92
N GLY A 47 12.57 -7.30 -5.98
CA GLY A 47 11.47 -6.38 -5.73
C GLY A 47 11.63 -5.59 -4.43
N HIS A 48 11.91 -6.29 -3.33
CA HIS A 48 12.13 -5.70 -2.02
C HIS A 48 13.29 -4.71 -1.99
N ALA A 49 14.47 -5.13 -2.48
CA ALA A 49 15.65 -4.27 -2.57
C ALA A 49 15.41 -3.06 -3.49
N TRP A 50 14.63 -3.24 -4.56
CA TRP A 50 14.26 -2.17 -5.48
C TRP A 50 13.36 -1.13 -4.81
N VAL A 51 12.34 -1.55 -4.04
CA VAL A 51 11.49 -0.62 -3.29
C VAL A 51 12.33 0.17 -2.30
N ARG A 52 13.16 -0.50 -1.49
CA ARG A 52 14.06 0.16 -0.53
C ARG A 52 14.95 1.22 -1.17
N LYS A 53 15.61 0.86 -2.27
CA LYS A 53 16.49 1.78 -3.00
C LYS A 53 15.77 3.00 -3.57
N ASN A 54 14.53 2.83 -4.05
CA ASN A 54 13.78 3.91 -4.70
C ASN A 54 12.91 4.72 -3.74
N TYR A 55 12.61 4.18 -2.56
CA TYR A 55 11.73 4.81 -1.59
C TYR A 55 12.20 6.21 -1.16
N PRO A 56 13.47 6.44 -0.77
CA PRO A 56 13.94 7.77 -0.39
C PRO A 56 13.77 8.81 -1.50
N ARG A 57 14.04 8.42 -2.75
CA ARG A 57 13.83 9.28 -3.92
C ARG A 57 12.36 9.69 -4.05
N GLN A 58 11.43 8.74 -3.93
CA GLN A 58 10.00 9.01 -4.11
C GLN A 58 9.43 9.85 -2.96
N VAL A 59 9.87 9.64 -1.73
CA VAL A 59 9.51 10.50 -0.58
C VAL A 59 10.02 11.92 -0.81
N GLY A 60 11.28 12.08 -1.23
CA GLY A 60 11.85 13.39 -1.56
C GLY A 60 11.07 14.12 -2.65
N LEU A 61 10.71 13.43 -3.74
CA LEU A 61 9.88 13.98 -4.82
C LEU A 61 8.47 14.36 -4.34
N CYS A 62 7.86 13.53 -3.50
CA CYS A 62 6.54 13.80 -2.92
C CYS A 62 6.60 15.08 -2.06
N ARG A 63 7.59 15.19 -1.17
CA ARG A 63 7.76 16.37 -0.31
C ARG A 63 8.04 17.65 -1.10
N HIS A 64 8.92 17.57 -2.11
CA HIS A 64 9.23 18.71 -2.97
C HIS A 64 7.96 19.25 -3.65
N LYS A 65 7.13 18.37 -4.22
CA LYS A 65 5.91 18.75 -4.94
C LYS A 65 4.75 19.18 -4.02
N ALA A 66 4.74 18.72 -2.76
CA ALA A 66 3.64 18.98 -1.83
C ALA A 66 3.40 20.47 -1.52
N SER A 67 4.39 21.33 -1.78
CA SER A 67 4.27 22.79 -1.61
C SER A 67 3.34 23.46 -2.63
N HIS A 68 3.16 22.85 -3.81
CA HIS A 68 2.43 23.47 -4.93
C HIS A 68 1.55 22.49 -5.72
N GLN A 69 1.51 21.21 -5.34
CA GLN A 69 0.67 20.17 -5.94
C GLN A 69 0.14 19.25 -4.83
N GLN A 70 -1.09 18.77 -5.00
CA GLN A 70 -1.60 17.68 -4.17
C GLN A 70 -0.97 16.37 -4.67
N VAL A 71 -0.07 15.80 -3.88
CA VAL A 71 0.64 14.56 -4.21
C VAL A 71 0.57 13.56 -3.07
N ALA A 72 0.59 12.27 -3.42
CA ALA A 72 0.70 11.18 -2.48
C ALA A 72 1.59 10.06 -3.04
N LEU A 73 2.12 9.23 -2.14
CA LEU A 73 2.88 8.03 -2.45
C LEU A 73 2.22 6.84 -1.77
N VAL A 74 2.02 5.75 -2.52
CA VAL A 74 1.63 4.45 -1.97
C VAL A 74 2.76 3.47 -2.23
N VAL A 75 3.24 2.82 -1.18
CA VAL A 75 4.31 1.82 -1.24
C VAL A 75 3.71 0.44 -1.01
N GLY A 76 3.92 -0.51 -1.90
CA GLY A 76 3.56 -1.92 -1.73
C GLY A 76 4.80 -2.77 -1.48
N ILE A 77 4.89 -3.42 -0.32
CA ILE A 77 6.06 -4.18 0.12
C ILE A 77 5.62 -5.37 0.98
N ASP A 78 5.89 -6.60 0.57
CA ASP A 78 5.52 -7.77 1.37
C ASP A 78 6.31 -7.78 2.69
N ALA A 79 5.61 -8.06 3.78
CA ALA A 79 6.28 -8.20 5.08
C ALA A 79 7.03 -9.53 5.20
N ASP A 80 6.83 -10.49 4.28
CA ASP A 80 7.37 -11.86 4.39
C ASP A 80 7.16 -12.40 5.81
N ASN A 81 8.24 -12.82 6.48
CA ASN A 81 8.22 -13.34 7.86
C ASN A 81 8.32 -12.23 8.93
N THR A 82 8.18 -10.97 8.53
CA THR A 82 8.27 -9.79 9.39
C THR A 82 6.90 -9.12 9.55
N THR A 83 6.83 -8.05 10.34
CA THR A 83 5.59 -7.32 10.57
C THR A 83 5.50 -6.07 9.68
N PRO A 84 4.29 -5.55 9.40
CA PRO A 84 4.12 -4.26 8.73
C PRO A 84 4.88 -3.11 9.43
N THR A 85 4.95 -3.15 10.76
CA THR A 85 5.75 -2.19 11.56
C THR A 85 7.24 -2.33 11.27
N ALA A 86 7.77 -3.56 11.18
CA ALA A 86 9.17 -3.78 10.83
C ALA A 86 9.51 -3.24 9.44
N ARG A 87 8.62 -3.40 8.45
CA ARG A 87 8.77 -2.78 7.12
C ARG A 87 8.75 -1.26 7.15
N THR A 88 7.91 -0.67 7.99
CA THR A 88 7.91 0.78 8.20
C THR A 88 9.25 1.27 8.75
N VAL A 89 9.78 0.59 9.78
CA VAL A 89 11.09 0.92 10.38
C VAL A 89 12.22 0.74 9.37
N GLU A 90 12.19 -0.34 8.58
CA GLU A 90 13.18 -0.58 7.51
C GLU A 90 13.19 0.59 6.52
N LEU A 91 12.02 1.01 6.05
CA LEU A 91 11.90 2.13 5.11
C LEU A 91 12.29 3.48 5.73
N ASP A 92 12.03 3.70 7.02
CA ASP A 92 12.51 4.88 7.73
C ASP A 92 14.05 4.90 7.88
N ASN A 93 14.67 3.74 8.06
CA ASN A 93 16.13 3.63 8.08
C ASN A 93 16.74 3.91 6.69
N GLU A 94 16.08 3.52 5.61
CA GLU A 94 16.51 3.87 4.24
C GLU A 94 16.45 5.38 3.98
N LEU A 95 15.45 6.08 4.54
CA LEU A 95 15.39 7.54 4.48
C LEU A 95 16.59 8.16 5.19
N GLU A 96 16.86 7.73 6.43
CA GLU A 96 17.95 8.24 7.24
C GLU A 96 19.32 7.99 6.59
N ALA A 97 19.56 6.78 6.08
CA ALA A 97 20.76 6.42 5.34
C ALA A 97 20.97 7.25 4.06
N SER A 98 19.88 7.75 3.47
CA SER A 98 19.91 8.61 2.28
C SER A 98 19.95 10.11 2.60
N GLY A 99 20.10 10.49 3.88
CA GLY A 99 20.09 11.89 4.33
C GLY A 99 18.71 12.56 4.23
N VAL A 100 17.63 11.76 4.15
CA VAL A 100 16.25 12.22 4.10
C VAL A 100 15.61 12.01 5.47
N ALA A 101 14.92 13.01 6.01
CA ALA A 101 14.23 12.87 7.29
C ALA A 101 13.20 11.71 7.23
N LYS A 102 13.05 10.98 8.35
CA LYS A 102 12.05 9.90 8.50
C LYS A 102 10.65 10.35 8.14
N ARG A 103 9.77 9.41 7.80
CA ARG A 103 8.40 9.72 7.39
C ARG A 103 7.62 10.35 8.55
N GLY A 104 7.16 11.58 8.37
CA GLY A 104 6.39 12.34 9.37
C GLY A 104 4.88 12.17 9.20
N ALA A 105 4.11 12.57 10.22
CA ALA A 105 2.65 12.49 10.19
C ALA A 105 2.00 13.32 9.06
N GLY A 106 2.65 14.39 8.61
CA GLY A 106 2.17 15.25 7.50
C GLY A 106 2.45 14.70 6.09
N ASP A 107 3.31 13.68 5.97
CA ASP A 107 3.61 13.05 4.69
C ASP A 107 2.41 12.22 4.21
N ALA A 108 1.95 12.50 2.99
CA ALA A 108 0.92 11.71 2.30
C ALA A 108 1.55 10.44 1.69
N VAL A 109 2.18 9.64 2.54
CA VAL A 109 2.91 8.43 2.17
C VAL A 109 2.27 7.26 2.92
N ALA A 110 1.58 6.39 2.19
CA ALA A 110 0.98 5.16 2.71
C ALA A 110 1.87 3.95 2.41
N ILE A 111 2.02 3.05 3.38
CA ILE A 111 2.71 1.76 3.22
C ILE A 111 1.70 0.63 3.33
N ILE A 112 1.59 -0.17 2.28
CA ILE A 112 0.79 -1.39 2.22
C ILE A 112 1.75 -2.56 2.33
N ALA A 113 1.71 -3.26 3.46
CA ALA A 113 2.57 -4.39 3.72
C ALA A 113 1.78 -5.63 4.13
N PRO A 114 1.33 -6.45 3.16
CA PRO A 114 0.72 -7.73 3.46
C PRO A 114 1.67 -8.62 4.26
N ALA A 115 1.17 -9.24 5.32
CA ALA A 115 1.93 -10.27 6.03
C ALA A 115 2.11 -11.49 5.12
N ARG A 116 3.33 -12.03 5.08
CA ARG A 116 3.81 -13.06 4.13
C ARG A 116 3.81 -12.58 2.68
N ASN A 117 2.64 -12.26 2.13
CA ASN A 117 2.43 -11.89 0.75
C ASN A 117 1.00 -11.38 0.50
N ILE A 118 0.81 -10.76 -0.67
CA ILE A 118 -0.51 -10.29 -1.10
C ILE A 118 -1.54 -11.42 -1.29
N GLU A 119 -1.12 -12.65 -1.56
CA GLU A 119 -2.03 -13.80 -1.71
C GLU A 119 -2.82 -14.11 -0.44
N THR A 120 -2.26 -13.84 0.75
CA THR A 120 -2.96 -13.92 2.03
C THR A 120 -4.21 -13.03 2.03
N TRP A 121 -4.09 -11.78 1.58
CA TRP A 121 -5.21 -10.85 1.54
C TRP A 121 -6.22 -11.20 0.45
N VAL A 122 -5.76 -11.69 -0.70
CA VAL A 122 -6.67 -12.17 -1.75
C VAL A 122 -7.60 -13.25 -1.17
N ARG A 123 -7.05 -14.24 -0.48
CA ARG A 123 -7.81 -15.34 0.13
C ARG A 123 -8.75 -14.88 1.23
N HIS A 124 -8.27 -13.98 2.10
CA HIS A 124 -9.12 -13.35 3.11
C HIS A 124 -10.35 -12.71 2.48
N PHE A 125 -10.15 -11.90 1.44
CA PHE A 125 -11.26 -11.25 0.76
C PHE A 125 -12.10 -12.21 -0.09
N GLU A 126 -11.60 -13.39 -0.46
CA GLU A 126 -12.38 -14.48 -1.06
C GLU A 126 -13.25 -15.23 -0.04
N GLY A 127 -13.13 -14.92 1.25
CA GLY A 127 -13.93 -15.51 2.34
C GLY A 127 -13.28 -16.75 2.96
N GLU A 128 -12.02 -17.03 2.64
CA GLU A 128 -11.27 -18.11 3.29
C GLU A 128 -10.83 -17.66 4.70
N ALA A 129 -10.87 -18.60 5.66
CA ALA A 129 -10.21 -18.42 6.95
C ALA A 129 -8.70 -18.56 6.72
N VAL A 130 -7.98 -17.45 6.90
CA VAL A 130 -6.53 -17.38 6.73
C VAL A 130 -5.86 -16.78 7.95
N ASP A 131 -4.61 -17.16 8.17
CA ASP A 131 -3.72 -16.57 9.15
C ASP A 131 -2.55 -15.83 8.47
N GLU A 132 -1.78 -15.07 9.24
CA GLU A 132 -0.63 -14.29 8.74
C GLU A 132 0.71 -15.02 8.91
N GLU A 133 0.69 -16.32 9.23
CA GLU A 133 1.89 -17.15 9.42
C GLU A 133 2.12 -18.12 8.24
N THR A 134 1.03 -18.59 7.62
CA THR A 134 1.01 -19.55 6.53
C THR A 134 1.40 -18.92 5.19
N ASP A 135 2.21 -19.62 4.38
CA ASP A 135 2.54 -19.20 3.02
C ASP A 135 1.49 -19.64 1.99
N TYR A 136 0.83 -18.65 1.38
CA TYR A 136 -0.19 -18.87 0.37
C TYR A 136 0.26 -18.65 -1.10
N LYS A 137 1.53 -18.37 -1.39
CA LYS A 137 2.01 -17.98 -2.75
C LYS A 137 1.60 -18.98 -3.85
N GLN A 138 1.70 -20.29 -3.57
CA GLN A 138 1.40 -21.31 -4.57
C GLN A 138 -0.10 -21.58 -4.78
N LYS A 139 -0.96 -21.03 -3.92
CA LYS A 139 -2.38 -21.37 -3.89
C LYS A 139 -3.29 -20.35 -4.59
N VAL A 140 -2.73 -19.24 -5.11
CA VAL A 140 -3.48 -18.21 -5.86
C VAL A 140 -2.92 -18.07 -7.27
N LYS A 141 -3.55 -18.78 -8.22
CA LYS A 141 -3.14 -18.77 -9.64
C LYS A 141 -3.60 -17.51 -10.37
N ARG A 142 -4.79 -17.01 -10.05
CA ARG A 142 -5.39 -15.79 -10.64
C ARG A 142 -6.19 -15.09 -9.55
N ALA A 143 -5.89 -13.81 -9.31
CA ALA A 143 -6.64 -12.97 -8.38
C ALA A 143 -7.40 -11.90 -9.17
N ASP A 144 -8.68 -11.70 -8.88
CA ASP A 144 -9.42 -10.53 -9.37
C ASP A 144 -9.14 -9.34 -8.44
N PHE A 145 -8.03 -8.64 -8.69
CA PHE A 145 -7.65 -7.48 -7.88
C PHE A 145 -8.66 -6.33 -7.90
N ARG A 146 -9.61 -6.31 -8.86
CA ARG A 146 -10.71 -5.35 -8.80
C ARG A 146 -11.68 -5.73 -7.69
N GLN A 147 -12.12 -6.98 -7.64
CA GLN A 147 -13.00 -7.46 -6.58
C GLN A 147 -12.32 -7.39 -5.20
N VAL A 148 -11.05 -7.80 -5.12
CA VAL A 148 -10.27 -7.74 -3.87
C VAL A 148 -10.16 -6.28 -3.38
N ALA A 149 -9.85 -5.33 -4.27
CA ALA A 149 -9.79 -3.91 -3.89
C ALA A 149 -11.16 -3.33 -3.47
N GLN A 150 -12.26 -3.75 -4.12
CA GLN A 150 -13.61 -3.34 -3.73
C GLN A 150 -13.95 -3.81 -2.31
N ARG A 151 -13.63 -5.08 -1.99
CA ARG A 151 -13.84 -5.64 -0.66
C ARG A 151 -12.94 -4.96 0.39
N PHE A 152 -11.68 -4.70 0.04
CA PHE A 152 -10.76 -3.92 0.87
C PHE A 152 -11.32 -2.54 1.18
N VAL A 153 -11.77 -1.77 0.18
CA VAL A 153 -12.29 -0.41 0.39
C VAL A 153 -13.60 -0.42 1.18
N ALA A 154 -14.49 -1.39 0.93
CA ALA A 154 -15.70 -1.57 1.71
C ALA A 154 -15.41 -1.88 3.18
N GLU A 155 -14.43 -2.74 3.46
CA GLU A 155 -13.99 -3.03 4.82
C GLU A 155 -13.27 -1.85 5.48
N PHE A 156 -12.40 -1.15 4.74
CA PHE A 156 -11.77 0.09 5.19
C PHE A 156 -12.81 1.13 5.64
N HIS A 157 -13.89 1.31 4.87
CA HIS A 157 -14.96 2.23 5.26
C HIS A 157 -15.68 1.77 6.54
N ARG A 158 -15.97 0.47 6.69
CA ARG A 158 -16.53 -0.08 7.93
C ARG A 158 -15.59 0.13 9.11
N TYR A 159 -14.31 -0.18 8.95
CA TYR A 159 -13.27 -0.01 9.96
C TYR A 159 -13.14 1.46 10.38
N ARG A 160 -13.16 2.39 9.43
CA ARG A 160 -13.09 3.83 9.69
C ARG A 160 -14.30 4.34 10.48
N SER A 161 -15.47 3.76 10.25
CA SER A 161 -16.71 4.13 10.96
C SER A 161 -16.80 3.50 12.34
N ASN A 162 -16.43 2.23 12.48
CA ASN A 162 -16.45 1.50 13.74
C ASN A 162 -15.32 0.44 13.79
N PRO A 163 -14.13 0.80 14.29
CA PRO A 163 -12.98 -0.10 14.33
C PRO A 163 -13.20 -1.39 15.12
N ASP A 164 -14.01 -1.33 16.19
CA ASP A 164 -14.20 -2.45 17.12
C ASP A 164 -15.11 -3.55 16.56
N GLU A 165 -15.96 -3.21 15.58
CA GLU A 165 -16.83 -4.19 14.91
C GLU A 165 -16.14 -4.96 13.78
N VAL A 166 -14.96 -4.51 13.33
CA VAL A 166 -14.24 -5.14 12.22
C VAL A 166 -13.17 -6.10 12.75
N THR A 167 -13.54 -7.39 12.78
CA THR A 167 -12.56 -8.47 12.94
C THR A 167 -11.88 -8.71 11.60
N THR A 168 -10.57 -8.46 11.53
CA THR A 168 -9.76 -8.54 10.30
C THR A 168 -8.32 -8.91 10.64
N LEU A 169 -7.50 -9.15 9.62
CA LEU A 169 -6.09 -9.49 9.78
C LEU A 169 -5.29 -8.29 10.34
N PRO A 170 -4.30 -8.52 11.22
CA PRO A 170 -3.46 -7.44 11.77
C PRO A 170 -2.79 -6.56 10.69
N ALA A 171 -2.28 -7.14 9.60
CA ALA A 171 -1.68 -6.35 8.52
C ALA A 171 -2.71 -5.53 7.73
N LEU A 172 -3.95 -6.01 7.59
CA LEU A 172 -5.04 -5.22 6.99
C LEU A 172 -5.38 -4.02 7.86
N ARG A 173 -5.45 -4.21 9.19
CA ARG A 173 -5.66 -3.09 10.14
C ARG A 173 -4.56 -2.03 10.02
N ALA A 174 -3.30 -2.46 9.92
CA ALA A 174 -2.18 -1.54 9.68
C ALA A 174 -2.34 -0.79 8.35
N ALA A 175 -2.70 -1.50 7.28
CA ALA A 175 -2.94 -0.90 5.97
C ALA A 175 -4.09 0.11 5.99
N TYR A 176 -5.16 -0.12 6.74
CA TYR A 176 -6.26 0.85 6.89
C TYR A 176 -5.78 2.17 7.51
N GLY A 177 -4.95 2.11 8.56
CA GLY A 177 -4.32 3.30 9.14
C GLY A 177 -3.42 4.04 8.13
N GLU A 178 -2.73 3.31 7.28
CA GLU A 178 -1.86 3.85 6.24
C GLU A 178 -2.65 4.52 5.10
N ILE A 179 -3.73 3.89 4.64
CA ILE A 179 -4.64 4.45 3.63
C ILE A 179 -5.34 5.71 4.14
N ASP A 180 -5.61 5.81 5.43
CA ASP A 180 -6.22 7.00 6.01
C ASP A 180 -5.35 8.27 5.82
N ARG A 181 -4.01 8.12 5.74
CA ARG A 181 -3.05 9.21 5.49
C ARG A 181 -3.21 9.86 4.12
N ILE A 182 -3.72 9.13 3.14
CA ILE A 182 -3.92 9.61 1.76
C ILE A 182 -5.37 10.02 1.49
N VAL A 183 -6.34 9.50 2.25
CA VAL A 183 -7.76 9.82 2.06
C VAL A 183 -8.18 11.10 2.80
N LYS A 184 -7.52 11.45 3.92
CA LYS A 184 -7.79 12.67 4.70
C LYS A 184 -7.34 13.98 4.05
N LYS A 185 -6.59 13.93 2.94
CA LYS A 185 -6.28 15.08 2.08
C LYS A 185 -7.27 15.18 0.92
#